data_AF-A0A4Y7QI16-F1
#
_entry.id   AF-A0A4Y7QI16-F1
#
_cell.length_a   1.000
_cell.length_b   1.000
_cell.length_c   1.000
_cell.angle_alpha   90.00
_cell.angle_beta   90.00
_cell.angle_gamma   90.00
#
_symmetry.space_group_name_H-M   'P 1'
#
loop_
_entity.id
_entity.type
_entity.pdbx_description
1 polymer ?
#
loop_
_entity_poly.entity_id
_entity_poly.type
_entity_poly.pdbx_seq_one_letter_code
_entity_poly.pdbx_strand_id
1 'polypeptide(L)'
;MARPDDQLKSFVARAPNARYTFDSERDASESELCREQTGDQRRECIMVQMQSKRLFAAMQEHGFFCALPFDPSRTHMECTPLPKT
;
A
#
# COMPACT_ATOMS: atom_id res chain seq x y z
N MET A 1 17.84 -13.27 -2.44
CA MET A 1 16.41 -13.18 -2.08
C MET A 1 16.07 -11.70 -2.01
N ALA A 2 15.15 -11.21 -2.84
CA ALA A 2 14.74 -9.80 -2.79
C ALA A 2 14.01 -9.55 -1.46
N ARG A 3 14.39 -8.52 -0.71
CA ARG A 3 13.72 -8.21 0.57
C ARG A 3 12.33 -7.64 0.27
N PRO A 4 11.31 -7.93 1.09
CA PRO A 4 9.96 -7.38 0.91
C PRO A 4 9.94 -5.85 0.82
N ASP A 5 10.84 -5.19 1.56
CA ASP A 5 10.98 -3.73 1.55
C ASP A 5 11.50 -3.20 0.19
N ASP A 6 12.40 -3.95 -0.47
CA ASP A 6 12.92 -3.58 -1.80
C ASP A 6 11.82 -3.73 -2.88
N GLN A 7 10.94 -4.75 -2.75
CA GLN A 7 9.78 -4.95 -3.61
C GLN A 7 8.75 -3.83 -3.44
N LEU A 8 8.42 -3.50 -2.19
CA LEU A 8 7.54 -2.38 -1.86
C LEU A 8 8.08 -1.08 -2.47
N LYS A 9 9.32 -0.73 -2.14
CA LYS A 9 9.99 0.48 -2.64
C LYS A 9 9.95 0.57 -4.16
N SER A 10 10.23 -0.53 -4.85
CA SER A 10 10.21 -0.57 -6.32
C SER A 10 8.79 -0.36 -6.88
N PHE A 11 7.76 -0.83 -6.17
CA PHE A 11 6.36 -0.70 -6.57
C PHE A 11 5.82 0.72 -6.35
N VAL A 12 6.08 1.33 -5.18
CA VAL A 12 5.70 2.74 -4.92
C VAL A 12 6.51 3.72 -5.76
N ALA A 13 7.79 3.44 -6.04
CA ALA A 13 8.62 4.31 -6.88
C ALA A 13 8.14 4.44 -8.33
N ARG A 14 7.40 3.46 -8.86
CA ARG A 14 6.80 3.55 -10.21
C ARG A 14 5.76 4.65 -10.32
N ALA A 15 5.06 4.97 -9.23
CA ALA A 15 3.98 5.95 -9.22
C ALA A 15 3.85 6.60 -7.83
N PRO A 16 4.81 7.44 -7.43
CA PRO A 16 4.87 8.00 -6.07
C PRO A 16 3.69 8.92 -5.73
N ASN A 17 2.92 9.36 -6.73
CA ASN A 17 1.76 10.22 -6.56
C ASN A 17 0.41 9.46 -6.69
N ALA A 18 0.45 8.13 -6.86
CA ALA A 18 -0.76 7.31 -6.95
C ALA A 18 -1.35 7.01 -5.57
N ARG A 19 -2.62 6.62 -5.54
CA ARG A 19 -3.24 6.05 -4.35
C ARG A 19 -2.95 4.56 -4.30
N TYR A 20 -2.75 4.07 -3.09
CA TYR A 20 -2.51 2.66 -2.84
C TYR A 20 -3.53 2.15 -1.85
N THR A 21 -3.93 0.90 -1.99
CA THR A 21 -4.74 0.20 -1.00
C THR A 21 -4.05 -1.08 -0.61
N PHE A 22 -4.11 -1.46 0.65
CA PHE A 22 -3.63 -2.76 1.05
C PHE A 22 -4.59 -3.45 2.01
N ASP A 23 -4.65 -4.77 1.91
CA ASP A 23 -5.41 -5.61 2.83
C ASP A 23 -4.56 -6.81 3.24
N SER A 24 -4.85 -7.36 4.41
CA SER A 24 -4.19 -8.54 4.94
C SER A 24 -5.16 -9.32 5.80
N GLU A 25 -5.16 -10.64 5.68
CA GLU A 25 -5.80 -11.48 6.69
C GLU A 25 -5.15 -11.27 8.07
N ARG A 26 -5.94 -11.46 9.12
CA ARG A 26 -5.47 -11.32 10.50
C ARG A 26 -4.30 -12.28 10.73
N ASP A 27 -3.19 -11.74 11.22
CA ASP A 27 -1.94 -12.46 11.53
C ASP A 27 -1.22 -13.07 10.31
N ALA A 28 -1.62 -12.75 9.08
CA ALA A 28 -0.92 -13.19 7.87
C ALA A 28 0.49 -12.59 7.78
N SER A 29 1.44 -13.38 7.27
CA SER A 29 2.81 -12.93 7.00
C SER A 29 2.94 -12.15 5.69
N GLU A 30 1.87 -12.07 4.91
CA GLU A 30 1.79 -11.37 3.64
C GLU A 30 0.58 -10.43 3.59
N SER A 31 0.68 -9.41 2.74
CA SER A 31 -0.37 -8.42 2.49
C SER A 31 -0.50 -8.19 0.98
N GLU A 32 -1.71 -7.99 0.50
CA GLU A 32 -1.96 -7.55 -0.86
C GLU A 32 -1.83 -6.02 -0.91
N LEU A 33 -0.95 -5.50 -1.78
CA LEU A 33 -0.83 -4.08 -2.05
C LEU A 33 -1.27 -3.79 -3.48
N CYS A 34 -2.28 -2.96 -3.61
CA CYS A 34 -2.85 -2.53 -4.87
C CYS A 34 -2.58 -1.05 -5.12
N ARG A 35 -2.33 -0.71 -6.39
CA ARG A 35 -2.22 0.67 -6.86
C ARG A 35 -3.48 1.05 -7.61
N GLU A 36 -4.11 2.13 -7.16
CA GLU A 36 -5.21 2.79 -7.85
C GLU A 36 -4.64 3.88 -8.77
N GLN A 37 -4.75 3.67 -10.09
CA GLN A 37 -4.46 4.71 -11.06
C GLN A 37 -5.72 5.52 -11.34
N THR A 38 -5.57 6.84 -11.47
CA THR A 38 -6.67 7.74 -11.78
C THR A 38 -7.04 7.59 -13.26
N GLY A 39 -8.19 6.98 -13.59
CA GLY A 39 -8.68 6.78 -14.96
C GLY A 39 -9.27 5.37 -15.21
N ASP A 40 -9.49 5.01 -16.49
CA ASP A 40 -10.03 3.72 -16.94
C ASP A 40 -9.04 2.53 -16.88
N GLN A 41 -7.90 2.67 -16.18
CA GLN A 41 -6.82 1.67 -16.20
C GLN A 41 -6.72 0.83 -14.92
N ARG A 42 -6.50 -0.47 -15.18
CA ARG A 42 -6.46 -1.61 -14.25
C ARG A 42 -5.72 -1.30 -12.94
N ARG A 43 -6.42 -1.53 -11.82
CA ARG A 43 -5.85 -1.78 -10.50
C ARG A 43 -4.72 -2.83 -10.63
N GLU A 44 -3.49 -2.46 -10.32
CA GLU A 44 -2.34 -3.38 -10.29
C GLU A 44 -2.10 -3.80 -8.84
N CYS A 45 -2.16 -5.10 -8.55
CA CYS A 45 -1.95 -5.64 -7.21
C CYS A 45 -0.72 -6.55 -7.17
N ILE A 46 0.02 -6.47 -6.08
CA ILE A 46 1.14 -7.36 -5.78
C ILE A 46 0.97 -7.96 -4.38
N MET A 47 1.41 -9.21 -4.22
CA MET A 47 1.57 -9.81 -2.90
C MET A 47 2.94 -9.43 -2.34
N VAL A 48 2.94 -8.83 -1.16
CA VAL A 48 4.14 -8.45 -0.43
C VAL A 48 4.25 -9.36 0.79
N GLN A 49 5.38 -10.05 0.95
CA GLN A 49 5.68 -10.91 2.11
C GLN A 49 5.97 -10.06 3.36
N MET A 50 4.98 -9.29 3.80
CA MET A 50 5.06 -8.36 4.92
C MET A 50 3.70 -8.33 5.65
N GLN A 51 3.75 -8.37 6.98
CA GLN A 51 2.56 -8.19 7.82
C GLN A 51 2.04 -6.76 7.71
N SER A 52 0.72 -6.56 7.80
CA SER A 52 0.06 -5.26 7.63
C SER A 52 0.60 -4.15 8.51
N LYS A 53 0.93 -4.43 9.78
CA LYS A 53 1.54 -3.43 10.68
C LYS A 53 2.89 -2.93 10.16
N ARG A 54 3.70 -3.83 9.59
CA ARG A 54 5.00 -3.48 9.01
C ARG A 54 4.83 -2.76 7.68
N LEU A 55 3.86 -3.17 6.87
CA LEU A 55 3.53 -2.50 5.61
C LEU A 55 3.03 -1.07 5.85
N PHE A 56 2.20 -0.87 6.87
CA PHE A 56 1.74 0.44 7.34
C PHE A 56 2.91 1.36 7.75
N ALA A 57 3.88 0.84 8.51
CA ALA A 57 5.07 1.60 8.90
C ALA A 57 5.94 1.96 7.67
N ALA A 58 6.21 0.98 6.80
CA ALA A 58 7.03 1.19 5.61
C ALA A 58 6.42 2.19 4.62
N MET A 59 5.09 2.17 4.42
CA MET A 59 4.41 3.16 3.57
C MET A 59 4.55 4.58 4.12
N GLN A 60 4.47 4.78 5.44
CA GLN A 60 4.70 6.08 6.07
C GLN A 60 6.14 6.56 5.91
N GLU A 61 7.13 5.67 6.07
CA GLU A 61 8.55 5.97 5.79
C GLU A 61 8.77 6.39 4.33
N HIS A 62 7.97 5.86 3.41
CA HIS A 62 7.98 6.22 1.99
C HIS A 62 7.15 7.47 1.64
N GLY A 63 6.60 8.17 2.63
CA GLY A 63 5.89 9.42 2.43
C GLY A 63 4.41 9.26 2.05
N PHE A 64 3.77 8.17 2.48
CA PHE A 64 2.33 7.97 2.32
C PHE A 64 1.61 8.06 3.66
N PHE A 65 0.47 8.75 3.68
CA PHE A 65 -0.48 8.69 4.78
C PHE A 65 -1.47 7.57 4.54
N CYS A 66 -1.47 6.57 5.41
CA CYS A 66 -2.40 5.45 5.35
C CYS A 66 -3.46 5.58 6.45
N ALA A 67 -4.74 5.44 6.10
CA ALA A 67 -5.84 5.37 7.07
C ALA A 67 -6.90 4.34 6.67
N LEU A 68 -7.67 3.85 7.65
CA LEU A 68 -8.87 3.09 7.33
C LEU A 68 -9.90 4.04 6.69
N PRO A 69 -10.67 3.56 5.70
CA PRO A 69 -11.77 4.31 5.12
C PRO A 69 -12.77 4.73 6.18
N PHE A 70 -13.46 5.84 5.94
CA PHE A 70 -14.58 6.26 6.77
C PHE A 70 -15.74 5.26 6.74
N ASP A 71 -15.91 4.58 5.60
CA ASP A 71 -16.92 3.55 5.41
C ASP A 71 -16.54 2.28 6.22
N PRO A 72 -17.29 1.94 7.28
CA PRO A 72 -16.95 0.83 8.17
C PRO A 72 -17.11 -0.55 7.51
N SER A 73 -17.71 -0.61 6.31
CA SER A 73 -17.79 -1.85 5.53
C SER A 73 -16.50 -2.18 4.78
N ARG A 74 -15.57 -1.21 4.68
CA ARG A 74 -14.29 -1.38 3.98
C ARG A 74 -13.19 -1.66 5.00
N THR A 75 -12.55 -2.81 4.85
CA THR A 75 -11.47 -3.28 5.75
C THR A 75 -10.07 -3.02 5.20
N HIS A 76 -9.96 -2.65 3.93
CA HIS A 76 -8.68 -2.30 3.31
C HIS A 76 -8.18 -0.95 3.83
N MET A 77 -6.87 -0.83 3.95
CA MET A 77 -6.19 0.40 4.27
C MET A 77 -5.97 1.25 3.03
N GLU A 78 -6.28 2.55 3.08
CA GLU A 78 -6.08 3.50 1.98
C GLU A 78 -4.86 4.38 2.27
N CYS A 79 -3.86 4.32 1.38
CA CYS A 79 -2.61 5.07 1.43
C CYS A 79 -2.59 6.14 0.35
N THR A 80 -2.44 7.40 0.77
CA THR A 80 -2.37 8.57 -0.10
C THR A 80 -1.01 9.25 0.03
N PRO A 81 -0.44 9.79 -1.05
CA PRO A 81 0.86 10.47 -0.98
C PRO A 81 0.75 11.71 -0.09
N LEU A 82 1.72 11.90 0.79
CA LEU A 82 1.80 13.10 1.61
C LEU A 82 2.07 14.32 0.72
N PRO A 83 1.42 15.47 0.98
CA PRO A 83 1.74 16.72 0.30
C PRO A 83 3.22 17.04 0.51
N LYS A 84 3.98 17.22 -0.57
CA LYS A 84 5.34 17.74 -0.48
C LYS A 84 5.24 19.23 -0.12
N THR A 85 5.78 19.59 1.04
CA THR A 85 5.92 20.98 1.47
C THR A 85 7.03 21.68 0.70
#